data_AF-A0A2D8ER56-F1
#
_entry.id   AF-A0A2D8ER56-F1
#
_cell.length_a   1.000
_cell.length_b   1.000
_cell.length_c   1.000
_cell.angle_alpha   90.00
_cell.angle_beta   90.00
_cell.angle_gamma   90.00
#
_symmetry.space_group_name_H-M   'P 1'
#
loop_
_entity.id
_entity.type
_entity.pdbx_description
1 polymer ?
#
loop_
_entity_poly.entity_id
_entity_poly.type
_entity_poly.pdbx_seq_one_letter_code
_entity_poly.pdbx_strand_id
1 'polypeptide(L)'
;MQDFDPQKDEDRAYLAAALTAYALGLKTEAILSRQRRSPAEARGRQIAMYLLRTALGMSLSRVARAFNRDRTTVAYGCNLIEDCRDDPDFDVWIEQLAVGLSSVVVLDGAAMAV
;
A
#
# COMPACT_ATOMS: atom_id res chain seq x y z
N MET A 1 10.47 5.21 16.85
CA MET A 1 9.26 4.82 16.10
C MET A 1 8.61 6.12 15.66
N GLN A 2 8.59 6.45 14.36
CA GLN A 2 8.02 7.71 13.90
C GLN A 2 6.51 7.74 14.16
N ASP A 3 6.00 8.87 14.64
CA ASP A 3 4.57 9.07 14.92
C ASP A 3 3.73 9.03 13.64
N PHE A 4 2.45 8.69 13.81
CA PHE A 4 1.45 8.71 12.74
C PHE A 4 1.18 10.16 12.33
N ASP A 5 1.38 10.47 11.06
CA ASP A 5 1.02 11.75 10.44
C ASP A 5 -0.20 11.47 9.54
N PRO A 6 -1.43 11.85 9.95
CA PRO A 6 -2.66 11.40 9.29
C PRO A 6 -2.67 11.70 7.80
N GLN A 7 -2.34 12.94 7.42
CA GLN A 7 -2.38 13.36 6.03
C GLN A 7 -1.33 12.58 5.21
N LYS A 8 -0.07 12.56 5.67
CA LYS A 8 0.99 11.86 4.92
C LYS A 8 0.77 10.35 4.82
N ASP A 9 0.27 9.74 5.88
CA ASP A 9 0.04 8.29 5.90
C ASP A 9 -1.17 7.90 5.05
N GLU A 10 -2.21 8.75 5.00
CA GLU A 10 -3.34 8.60 4.08
C GLU A 10 -2.92 8.82 2.61
N ASP A 11 -2.12 9.85 2.32
CA ASP A 11 -1.60 10.12 0.96
C ASP A 11 -0.75 8.94 0.44
N ARG A 12 0.11 8.38 1.31
CA ARG A 12 0.88 7.17 0.99
C ARG A 12 -0.02 5.97 0.72
N ALA A 13 -1.04 5.76 1.55
CA ALA A 13 -2.00 4.68 1.33
C ALA A 13 -2.78 4.86 0.02
N TYR A 14 -3.15 6.09 -0.32
CA TYR A 14 -3.77 6.41 -1.60
C TYR A 14 -2.84 6.08 -2.77
N LEU A 15 -1.59 6.51 -2.74
CA LEU A 15 -0.61 6.23 -3.80
C LEU A 15 -0.38 4.73 -3.98
N ALA A 16 -0.15 3.99 -2.89
CA ALA A 16 0.02 2.54 -2.93
C ALA A 16 -1.23 1.83 -3.47
N ALA A 17 -2.42 2.26 -3.06
CA ALA A 17 -3.68 1.73 -3.56
C ALA A 17 -3.87 2.04 -5.06
N ALA A 18 -3.55 3.25 -5.52
CA ALA A 18 -3.71 3.66 -6.91
C ALA A 18 -2.77 2.89 -7.84
N LEU A 19 -1.50 2.74 -7.43
CA LEU A 19 -0.51 1.97 -8.18
C LEU A 19 -0.93 0.50 -8.31
N THR A 20 -1.37 -0.09 -7.19
CA THR A 20 -1.85 -1.48 -7.17
C THR A 20 -3.14 -1.65 -7.98
N ALA A 21 -4.07 -0.69 -7.88
CA ALA A 21 -5.32 -0.72 -8.62
C ALA A 21 -5.08 -0.68 -10.13
N TYR A 22 -4.21 0.23 -10.59
CA TYR A 22 -3.80 0.31 -11.98
C TYR A 22 -3.23 -1.03 -12.46
N ALA A 23 -2.30 -1.61 -11.72
CA ALA A 23 -1.64 -2.86 -12.09
C ALA A 23 -2.59 -4.08 -12.12
N LEU A 24 -3.71 -4.03 -11.39
CA LEU A 24 -4.72 -5.11 -11.33
C LEU A 24 -5.99 -4.82 -12.14
N GLY A 25 -6.08 -3.68 -12.83
CA GLY A 25 -7.31 -3.27 -13.53
C GLY A 25 -8.50 -3.02 -12.59
N LEU A 26 -8.24 -2.57 -11.35
CA LEU A 26 -9.24 -2.28 -10.33
C LEU A 26 -9.44 -0.77 -10.14
N LYS A 27 -10.45 -0.41 -9.36
CA LYS A 27 -10.64 0.98 -8.90
C LYS A 27 -9.93 1.21 -7.57
N THR A 28 -9.23 2.34 -7.43
CA THR A 28 -8.52 2.71 -6.20
C THR A 28 -9.43 2.70 -4.97
N GLU A 29 -10.65 3.22 -5.10
CA GLU A 29 -11.64 3.27 -4.02
C GLU A 29 -12.07 1.87 -3.57
N ALA A 30 -12.01 0.89 -4.48
CA ALA A 30 -12.31 -0.49 -4.19
C ALA A 30 -11.26 -1.12 -3.27
N ILE A 31 -9.98 -0.77 -3.48
CA ILE A 31 -8.86 -1.16 -2.61
C ILE A 31 -8.94 -0.45 -1.24
N LEU A 32 -9.25 0.86 -1.22
CA LEU A 32 -9.37 1.63 0.02
C LEU A 32 -10.65 1.32 0.82
N SER A 33 -11.67 0.74 0.18
CA SER A 33 -12.96 0.44 0.81
C SER A 33 -12.83 -0.43 2.07
N ARG A 34 -13.66 -0.12 3.07
CA ARG A 34 -13.83 -0.94 4.29
C ARG A 34 -14.70 -2.18 4.06
N GLN A 35 -15.51 -2.18 3.01
CA GLN A 35 -16.44 -3.27 2.74
C GLN A 35 -15.68 -4.52 2.30
N ARG A 36 -16.18 -5.69 2.70
CA ARG A 36 -15.71 -6.97 2.19
C ARG A 36 -16.28 -7.14 0.78
N ARG A 37 -15.43 -6.92 -0.21
CA ARG A 37 -15.78 -7.00 -1.64
C ARG A 37 -15.12 -8.21 -2.28
N SER A 38 -14.94 -8.21 -3.59
CA SER A 38 -14.43 -9.35 -4.36
C SER A 38 -13.04 -9.82 -3.88
N PRO A 39 -12.68 -11.10 -4.13
CA PRO A 39 -11.33 -11.62 -3.82
C PRO A 39 -10.20 -10.79 -4.45
N ALA A 40 -10.41 -10.26 -5.66
CA ALA A 40 -9.44 -9.41 -6.35
C ALA A 40 -9.18 -8.11 -5.58
N GLU A 41 -10.22 -7.45 -5.07
CA GLU A 41 -10.09 -6.23 -4.26
C GLU A 41 -9.47 -6.50 -2.88
N ALA A 42 -9.73 -7.67 -2.30
CA ALA A 42 -9.04 -8.10 -1.08
C ALA A 42 -7.54 -8.26 -1.32
N ARG A 43 -7.16 -8.93 -2.43
CA ARG A 43 -5.76 -9.11 -2.84
C ARG A 43 -5.06 -7.78 -3.12
N GLY A 44 -5.69 -6.88 -3.87
CA GLY A 44 -5.16 -5.54 -4.13
C GLY A 44 -4.90 -4.74 -2.85
N ARG A 45 -5.78 -4.86 -1.84
CA ARG A 45 -5.55 -4.22 -0.54
C ARG A 45 -4.40 -4.83 0.24
N GLN A 46 -4.24 -6.15 0.22
CA GLN A 46 -3.12 -6.83 0.87
C GLN A 46 -1.79 -6.39 0.23
N ILE A 47 -1.72 -6.31 -1.10
CA ILE A 47 -0.55 -5.82 -1.83
C ILE A 47 -0.24 -4.36 -1.46
N ALA A 48 -1.23 -3.47 -1.49
CA ALA A 48 -1.00 -2.06 -1.14
C ALA A 48 -0.50 -1.89 0.32
N MET A 49 -1.06 -2.65 1.26
CA MET A 49 -0.58 -2.68 2.66
C MET A 49 0.85 -3.20 2.78
N TYR A 50 1.17 -4.25 2.03
CA TYR A 50 2.50 -4.85 1.98
C TYR A 50 3.53 -3.85 1.46
N LEU A 51 3.24 -3.16 0.35
CA LEU A 51 4.13 -2.16 -0.25
C LEU A 51 4.42 -1.00 0.71
N LEU A 52 3.43 -0.52 1.46
CA LEU A 52 3.67 0.48 2.51
C LEU A 52 4.62 -0.03 3.61
N ARG A 53 4.49 -1.32 3.96
CA ARG A 53 5.30 -1.95 5.00
C ARG A 53 6.75 -2.11 4.56
N THR A 54 6.99 -2.58 3.34
CA THR A 54 8.31 -2.95 2.83
C THR A 54 9.02 -1.82 2.11
N ALA A 55 8.35 -1.14 1.17
CA ALA A 55 8.95 -0.08 0.37
C ALA A 55 9.06 1.25 1.12
N LEU A 56 8.06 1.60 1.94
CA LEU A 56 8.05 2.86 2.69
C LEU A 56 8.38 2.71 4.19
N GLY A 57 8.66 1.48 4.64
CA GLY A 57 9.06 1.19 6.02
C GLY A 57 8.00 1.51 7.09
N MET A 58 6.74 1.72 6.71
CA MET A 58 5.67 2.05 7.66
C MET A 58 5.48 0.90 8.66
N SER A 59 5.15 1.22 9.91
CA SER A 59 4.82 0.19 10.89
C SER A 59 3.44 -0.41 10.60
N LEU A 60 3.18 -1.65 11.03
CA LEU A 60 1.88 -2.29 10.89
C LEU A 60 0.75 -1.42 11.46
N SER A 61 0.99 -0.72 12.57
CA SER A 61 0.01 0.17 13.20
C SER A 61 -0.31 1.40 12.34
N ARG A 62 0.69 1.98 11.66
CA ARG A 62 0.48 3.11 10.74
C ARG A 62 -0.29 2.70 9.50
N VAL A 63 0.09 1.57 8.89
CA VAL A 63 -0.63 0.98 7.75
C VAL A 63 -2.08 0.65 8.13
N ALA A 64 -2.28 0.03 9.29
CA ALA A 64 -3.61 -0.32 9.81
C ALA A 64 -4.49 0.92 9.95
N ARG A 65 -3.94 2.00 10.52
CA ARG A 65 -4.66 3.27 10.69
C ARG A 65 -4.98 3.93 9.35
N ALA A 66 -4.03 4.00 8.42
CA ALA A 66 -4.23 4.58 7.09
C ALA A 66 -5.30 3.83 6.26
N PHE A 67 -5.41 2.51 6.41
CA PHE A 67 -6.45 1.69 5.75
C PHE A 67 -7.73 1.50 6.59
N ASN A 68 -7.80 2.06 7.80
CA ASN A 68 -8.89 1.84 8.76
C ASN A 68 -9.21 0.34 8.97
N ARG A 69 -8.16 -0.44 9.26
CA ARG A 69 -8.17 -1.89 9.52
C ARG A 69 -7.49 -2.23 10.83
N ASP A 70 -7.74 -3.44 11.32
CA ASP A 70 -7.03 -3.99 12.47
C ASP A 70 -5.58 -4.31 12.10
N ARG A 71 -4.65 -4.06 13.03
CA ARG A 71 -3.22 -4.37 12.87
C ARG A 71 -2.98 -5.83 12.50
N THR A 72 -3.77 -6.76 13.04
CA THR A 72 -3.70 -8.19 12.72
C THR A 72 -4.12 -8.49 11.28
N THR A 73 -5.07 -7.73 10.73
CA THR A 73 -5.48 -7.84 9.32
C THR A 73 -4.33 -7.44 8.39
N VAL A 74 -3.61 -6.37 8.73
CA VAL A 74 -2.42 -5.95 7.98
C VAL A 74 -1.33 -7.02 8.07
N ALA A 75 -1.02 -7.51 9.27
CA ALA A 75 -0.01 -8.55 9.47
C ALA A 75 -0.33 -9.82 8.66
N TYR A 76 -1.58 -10.27 8.73
CA TYR A 76 -2.07 -11.40 7.95
C TYR A 76 -1.94 -11.15 6.44
N GLY A 77 -2.33 -9.96 5.98
CA GLY A 77 -2.16 -9.56 4.58
C GLY A 77 -0.71 -9.58 4.13
N CYS A 78 0.21 -9.04 4.92
CA CYS A 78 1.64 -9.06 4.60
C CYS A 78 2.17 -10.49 4.49
N ASN A 79 1.82 -11.37 5.43
CA ASN A 79 2.27 -12.77 5.38
C ASN A 79 1.76 -13.47 4.11
N LEU A 80 0.51 -13.27 3.72
CA LEU A 80 -0.03 -13.83 2.48
C LEU A 80 0.70 -13.33 1.23
N ILE A 81 1.17 -12.08 1.22
CA ILE A 81 1.94 -11.56 0.09
C ILE A 81 3.35 -12.15 0.09
N GLU A 82 4.02 -12.26 1.24
CA GLU A 82 5.31 -12.95 1.36
C GLU A 82 5.22 -14.40 0.86
N ASP A 83 4.20 -15.16 1.29
CA ASP A 83 3.98 -16.53 0.82
C ASP A 83 3.80 -16.61 -0.72
N CYS A 84 3.32 -15.54 -1.36
CA CYS A 84 3.14 -15.51 -2.81
C CYS A 84 4.41 -15.07 -3.57
N ARG A 85 5.40 -14.49 -2.89
CA ARG A 85 6.69 -14.13 -3.50
C ARG A 85 7.57 -15.34 -3.76
N ASP A 86 7.15 -16.55 -3.36
CA ASP A 86 7.75 -17.81 -3.80
C ASP A 86 7.58 -18.04 -5.32
N ASP A 87 6.62 -17.37 -5.96
CA ASP A 87 6.49 -17.31 -7.42
C ASP A 87 7.40 -16.19 -7.99
N PRO A 88 8.41 -16.53 -8.82
CA PRO A 88 9.36 -15.55 -9.36
C PRO A 88 8.71 -14.44 -10.19
N ASP A 89 7.65 -14.74 -10.94
CA ASP A 89 6.98 -13.73 -11.78
C ASP A 89 6.22 -12.74 -10.90
N PHE A 90 5.60 -13.23 -9.81
CA PHE A 90 4.95 -12.39 -8.82
C PHE A 90 5.96 -11.56 -8.02
N ASP A 91 7.10 -12.15 -7.65
CA ASP A 91 8.16 -11.47 -6.92
C ASP A 91 8.72 -10.27 -7.69
N VAL A 92 9.07 -10.49 -8.97
CA VAL A 92 9.53 -9.43 -9.88
C VAL A 92 8.46 -8.34 -10.03
N TRP A 93 7.20 -8.73 -10.18
CA TRP A 93 6.10 -7.77 -10.30
C TRP A 93 5.92 -6.92 -9.03
N ILE A 94 5.99 -7.53 -7.85
CA ILE A 94 5.95 -6.80 -6.56
C ILE A 94 7.12 -5.83 -6.43
N GLU A 95 8.33 -6.25 -6.83
CA GLU A 95 9.51 -5.38 -6.80
C GLU A 95 9.34 -4.15 -7.69
N GLN A 96 8.78 -4.32 -8.89
CA GLN A 96 8.46 -3.19 -9.79
C GLN A 96 7.49 -2.19 -9.14
N LEU A 97 6.45 -2.67 -8.45
CA LEU A 97 5.52 -1.80 -7.73
C LEU A 97 6.20 -1.10 -6.54
N ALA A 98 7.10 -1.77 -5.83
CA ALA A 98 7.86 -1.19 -4.72
C ALA A 98 8.79 -0.06 -5.20
N VAL A 99 9.50 -0.27 -6.31
CA VAL A 99 10.33 0.75 -6.95
C VAL A 99 9.47 1.92 -7.41
N GLY A 100 8.34 1.66 -8.09
CA GLY A 100 7.41 2.71 -8.52
C GLY A 100 6.92 3.56 -7.36
N LEU A 101 6.49 2.93 -6.27
CA LEU A 101 6.01 3.62 -5.07
C LEU A 101 7.08 4.47 -4.39
N SER A 102 8.32 3.98 -4.30
CA SER A 102 9.42 4.67 -3.62
C SER A 102 10.12 5.73 -4.49
N SER A 103 9.91 5.71 -5.81
CA SER A 103 10.46 6.69 -6.76
C SER A 103 9.75 8.05 -6.73
N VAL A 104 8.54 8.13 -6.16
CA VAL A 104 7.75 9.37 -6.09
C VAL A 104 8.07 10.12 -4.81
N VAL A 105 8.60 11.34 -4.95
CA VAL A 105 8.86 12.26 -3.84
C VAL A 105 7.79 13.36 -3.78
N VAL A 106 7.34 13.70 -2.57
CA VAL A 106 6.45 14.85 -2.37
C VAL A 106 7.27 16.11 -2.62
N LEU A 107 6.81 16.95 -3.55
CA LEU A 107 7.35 18.29 -3.75
C LEU A 107 7.04 19.13 -2.50
N ASP A 108 8.08 19.67 -1.87
CA ASP A 108 7.90 20.57 -0.73
C ASP A 108 7.14 21.84 -1.15
N GLY A 109 6.28 22.35 -0.27
CA GLY A 109 5.40 23.50 -0.56
C GLY A 109 6.17 24.77 -0.93
N ALA A 110 7.43 24.90 -0.48
CA ALA A 110 8.32 25.97 -0.90
C ALA A 110 8.67 25.92 -2.40
N ALA A 111 8.71 24.73 -3.01
CA ALA A 111 8.98 24.55 -4.43
C ALA A 111 7.73 24.76 -5.32
N MET A 112 6.53 24.72 -4.75
CA MET A 112 5.27 24.96 -5.45
C MET A 112 4.80 26.42 -5.43
N ALA A 113 5.44 27.27 -4.65
CA ALA A 113 5.10 28.69 -4.51
C ALA A 113 5.86 29.63 -5.48
N VAL A 114 6.56 29.05 -6.46
CA VAL A 114 7.30 29.75 -7.53
C VAL A 114 6.57 29.56 -8.85
#